data_AF-A0A0N4TCP9-F1
#
_entry.id   AF-A0A0N4TCP9-F1
#
_cell.length_a   1.000
_cell.length_b   1.000
_cell.length_c   1.000
_cell.angle_alpha   90.00
_cell.angle_beta   90.00
_cell.angle_gamma   90.00
#
_symmetry.space_group_name_H-M   'P 1'
#
loop_
_entity.id
_entity.type
_entity.pdbx_description
1 polymer ?
#
loop_
_entity_poly.entity_id
_entity_poly.type
_entity_poly.pdbx_seq_one_letter_code
_entity_poly.pdbx_strand_id
1 'polypeptide(L)'
;MSGMETDKRECFIETVSNGEAQAKNVILLQAAAKGVLARKRFANSIRKDFDHLLGAFVNMEKEKELAGCKDVLRLGRLFIQIFEQPCDNQANFLLFRLCQLCRYMILSMSSCNVHKSFASLLLSKNYLQAANRFIISIYSLIISVIHNLQVSFEDLQNF
;
A
#
# COMPACT_ATOMS: atom_id res chain seq x y z
N MET A 1 4.11 -8.42 -65.65
CA MET A 1 5.18 -8.61 -64.64
C MET A 1 5.16 -7.58 -63.50
N SER A 2 4.69 -6.34 -63.71
CA SER A 2 4.65 -5.28 -62.68
C SER A 2 3.79 -5.59 -61.43
N GLY A 3 2.62 -6.22 -61.58
CA GLY A 3 1.70 -6.49 -60.45
C GLY A 3 2.21 -7.48 -59.38
N MET A 4 3.13 -8.39 -59.74
CA MET A 4 3.64 -9.42 -58.81
C MET A 4 4.73 -8.89 -57.87
N GLU A 5 5.37 -7.76 -58.21
CA GLU A 5 6.35 -7.10 -57.36
C GLU A 5 5.68 -6.17 -56.34
N THR A 6 4.54 -5.56 -56.68
CA THR A 6 3.75 -4.73 -55.78
C THR A 6 3.14 -5.54 -54.64
N ASP A 7 2.52 -6.70 -54.92
CA ASP A 7 1.95 -7.59 -53.89
C ASP A 7 2.99 -8.09 -52.87
N LYS A 8 4.20 -8.42 -53.33
CA LYS A 8 5.29 -8.86 -52.45
C LYS A 8 5.78 -7.74 -51.54
N ARG A 9 5.78 -6.50 -52.02
CA ARG A 9 6.17 -5.33 -51.22
C ARG A 9 5.10 -4.99 -50.18
N GLU A 10 3.82 -5.07 -50.53
CA GLU A 10 2.73 -4.83 -49.59
C GLU A 10 2.71 -5.87 -48.46
N CYS A 11 2.86 -7.16 -48.80
CA CYS A 11 2.93 -8.24 -47.81
C CYS A 11 4.16 -8.10 -46.88
N PHE A 12 5.30 -7.64 -47.40
CA PHE A 12 6.48 -7.35 -46.58
C PHE A 12 6.26 -6.17 -45.63
N ILE A 13 5.65 -5.08 -46.09
CA ILE A 13 5.33 -3.90 -45.27
C ILE A 13 4.35 -4.26 -44.16
N GLU A 14 3.33 -5.06 -44.45
CA GLU A 14 2.36 -5.52 -43.46
C GLU A 14 3.00 -6.43 -42.40
N THR A 15 3.89 -7.33 -42.82
CA THR A 15 4.62 -8.22 -41.91
C THR A 15 5.58 -7.45 -40.99
N VAL A 16 6.29 -6.45 -41.53
CA VAL A 16 7.18 -5.57 -40.74
C VAL A 16 6.37 -4.70 -39.78
N SER A 17 5.26 -4.12 -40.23
CA SER A 17 4.34 -3.31 -39.41
C SER A 17 3.73 -4.13 -38.26
N ASN A 18 3.27 -5.36 -38.53
CA ASN A 18 2.78 -6.27 -37.50
C ASN A 18 3.88 -6.71 -36.53
N GLY A 19 5.11 -6.95 -37.02
CA GLY A 19 6.26 -7.24 -36.17
C GLY A 19 6.63 -6.08 -35.24
N GLU A 20 6.60 -4.84 -35.74
CA GLU A 20 6.81 -3.64 -34.93
C GLU A 20 5.70 -3.42 -33.89
N ALA A 21 4.43 -3.67 -34.27
CA ALA A 21 3.30 -3.57 -33.35
C ALA A 21 3.37 -4.62 -32.24
N GLN A 22 3.74 -5.87 -32.57
CA GLN A 22 3.96 -6.92 -31.58
C GLN A 22 5.13 -6.59 -30.65
N ALA A 23 6.24 -6.08 -31.17
CA ALA A 23 7.37 -5.65 -30.34
C ALA A 23 6.98 -4.52 -29.37
N LYS A 24 6.23 -3.52 -29.84
CA LYS A 24 5.70 -2.42 -28.99
C LYS A 24 4.79 -2.97 -27.88
N ASN A 25 3.91 -3.91 -28.21
CA ASN A 25 3.02 -4.54 -27.23
C ASN A 25 3.80 -5.36 -26.19
N VAL A 26 4.82 -6.10 -26.62
CA VAL A 26 5.71 -6.85 -25.70
C VAL A 26 6.47 -5.90 -24.78
N ILE A 27 7.01 -4.79 -25.28
CA ILE A 27 7.69 -3.78 -24.47
C ILE A 27 6.73 -3.18 -23.43
N LEU A 28 5.50 -2.86 -23.84
CA LEU A 28 4.49 -2.31 -22.94
C LEU A 28 4.08 -3.32 -21.87
N LEU A 29 3.90 -4.59 -22.24
CA LEU A 29 3.63 -5.68 -21.31
C LEU A 29 4.78 -5.89 -20.31
N GLN A 30 6.02 -5.86 -20.77
CA GLN A 30 7.20 -5.97 -19.92
C GLN A 30 7.31 -4.79 -18.94
N ALA A 31 7.04 -3.56 -19.40
CA ALA A 31 7.03 -2.38 -18.55
C ALA A 31 5.94 -2.48 -17.47
N ALA A 32 4.73 -2.92 -17.84
CA ALA A 32 3.65 -3.16 -16.90
C ALA A 32 4.00 -4.24 -15.88
N ALA A 33 4.57 -5.36 -16.33
CA ALA A 33 4.99 -6.47 -15.47
C ALA A 33 6.08 -6.04 -14.48
N LYS A 34 7.10 -5.30 -14.95
CA LYS A 34 8.14 -4.72 -14.09
C LYS A 34 7.55 -3.77 -13.04
N GLY A 35 6.59 -2.94 -13.44
CA GLY A 35 5.89 -2.04 -12.53
C GLY A 35 5.11 -2.78 -11.44
N VAL A 36 4.36 -3.83 -11.80
CA VAL A 36 3.63 -4.68 -10.83
C VAL A 36 4.60 -5.35 -9.87
N LEU A 37 5.70 -5.91 -10.38
CA LEU A 37 6.70 -6.58 -9.56
C LEU A 37 7.39 -5.61 -8.59
N ALA A 38 7.72 -4.40 -9.05
CA ALA A 38 8.31 -3.36 -8.22
C ALA A 38 7.37 -2.94 -7.08
N ARG A 39 6.08 -2.72 -7.38
CA ARG A 39 5.07 -2.40 -6.36
C ARG A 39 4.90 -3.52 -5.34
N LYS A 40 4.87 -4.79 -5.77
CA LYS A 40 4.83 -5.95 -4.85
C LYS A 40 6.06 -6.02 -3.94
N ARG A 41 7.27 -5.83 -4.50
CA ARG A 41 8.51 -5.82 -3.71
C ARG A 41 8.52 -4.69 -2.69
N PHE A 42 8.12 -3.49 -3.10
CA PHE A 42 7.97 -2.34 -2.22
C PHE A 42 6.98 -2.63 -1.09
N ALA A 43 5.76 -3.09 -1.43
CA ALA A 43 4.73 -3.42 -0.44
C ALA A 43 5.22 -4.46 0.57
N ASN A 44 5.91 -5.51 0.11
CA ASN A 44 6.50 -6.51 0.99
C ASN A 44 7.61 -5.96 1.89
N SER A 45 8.43 -5.03 1.39
CA SER A 45 9.43 -4.36 2.22
C SER A 45 8.77 -3.57 3.35
N ILE A 46 7.78 -2.74 3.01
CA ILE A 46 7.06 -1.94 4.01
C ILE A 46 6.36 -2.82 5.04
N ARG A 47 5.75 -3.94 4.62
CA ARG A 47 5.13 -4.90 5.55
C ARG A 47 6.14 -5.51 6.52
N LYS A 48 7.32 -5.88 6.03
CA LYS A 48 8.40 -6.42 6.88
C LYS A 48 8.89 -5.37 7.87
N ASP A 49 9.11 -4.14 7.42
CA ASP A 49 9.51 -3.04 8.29
C ASP A 49 8.42 -2.77 9.34
N PHE A 50 7.15 -2.86 8.93
CA PHE A 50 6.00 -2.68 9.81
C PHE A 50 5.94 -3.79 10.87
N ASP A 51 6.09 -5.04 10.46
CA ASP A 51 6.08 -6.19 11.38
C ASP A 51 7.28 -6.13 12.34
N HIS A 52 8.41 -5.59 11.90
CA HIS A 52 9.55 -5.38 12.78
C HIS A 52 9.27 -4.26 13.82
N LEU A 53 8.67 -3.16 13.39
CA LEU A 53 8.41 -1.99 14.24
C LEU A 53 7.22 -2.21 15.19
N LEU A 54 6.18 -2.89 14.71
CA LEU A 54 4.87 -2.98 15.35
C LEU A 54 4.38 -4.42 15.56
N GLY A 55 5.11 -5.45 15.12
CA GLY A 55 4.71 -6.85 15.29
C GLY A 55 4.61 -7.26 16.76
N ALA A 56 5.29 -6.56 17.65
CA ALA A 56 5.10 -6.74 19.08
C ALA A 56 3.65 -6.42 19.50
N PHE A 57 2.98 -5.44 18.88
CA PHE A 57 1.65 -4.92 19.27
C PHE A 57 0.47 -5.87 19.02
N VAL A 58 0.71 -7.12 18.58
CA VAL A 58 -0.32 -8.18 18.47
C VAL A 58 -0.98 -8.47 19.84
N ASN A 59 -0.17 -8.72 20.88
CA ASN A 59 -0.70 -9.20 22.17
C ASN A 59 -1.30 -8.09 23.04
N MET A 60 -2.58 -8.18 23.40
CA MET A 60 -3.34 -7.16 24.17
C MET A 60 -2.83 -6.92 25.60
N GLU A 61 -2.12 -7.88 26.18
CA GLU A 61 -1.86 -7.89 27.63
C GLU A 61 -0.43 -7.52 28.05
N LYS A 62 0.53 -7.54 27.13
CA LYS A 62 1.94 -7.25 27.46
C LYS A 62 2.22 -5.75 27.35
N GLU A 63 2.72 -5.13 28.42
CA GLU A 63 3.40 -3.83 28.34
C GLU A 63 4.57 -3.95 27.35
N LYS A 64 4.66 -2.99 26.44
CA LYS A 64 5.62 -3.05 25.33
C LYS A 64 6.43 -1.79 25.26
N GLU A 65 7.68 -1.97 24.85
CA GLU A 65 8.50 -0.84 24.47
C GLU A 65 7.91 -0.17 23.23
N LEU A 66 7.57 1.10 23.38
CA LEU A 66 7.06 1.91 22.28
C LEU A 66 8.19 2.20 21.27
N ALA A 67 7.91 1.97 20.00
CA ALA A 67 8.73 2.42 18.89
C ALA A 67 8.79 3.96 18.81
N GLY A 68 9.80 4.49 18.12
CA GLY A 68 9.96 5.92 17.89
C GLY A 68 8.79 6.51 17.09
N CYS A 69 8.17 7.57 17.60
CA CYS A 69 6.96 8.14 17.00
C CYS A 69 7.20 8.68 15.58
N LYS A 70 8.40 9.21 15.31
CA LYS A 70 8.80 9.66 13.96
C LYS A 70 8.90 8.51 12.96
N ASP A 71 9.44 7.37 13.38
CA ASP A 71 9.54 6.18 12.53
C ASP A 71 8.17 5.61 12.23
N VAL A 72 7.29 5.55 13.24
CA VAL A 72 5.90 5.12 13.04
C VAL A 72 5.14 6.09 12.13
N LEU A 73 5.33 7.41 12.26
CA LEU A 73 4.71 8.37 11.34
C LEU A 73 5.19 8.17 9.90
N ARG A 74 6.51 8.00 9.70
CA ARG A 74 7.09 7.79 8.36
C ARG A 74 6.59 6.49 7.73
N LEU A 75 6.70 5.39 8.46
CA LEU A 75 6.35 4.06 7.97
C LEU A 75 4.83 3.90 7.82
N GLY A 76 4.06 4.44 8.77
CA GLY A 76 2.60 4.43 8.74
C GLY A 76 2.05 5.12 7.49
N ARG A 77 2.64 6.24 7.06
CA ARG A 77 2.21 6.90 5.81
C ARG A 77 2.40 6.02 4.58
N LEU A 78 3.50 5.27 4.51
CA LEU A 78 3.74 4.33 3.41
C LEU A 78 2.80 3.12 3.50
N PHE A 79 2.52 2.65 4.72
CA PHE A 79 1.57 1.59 4.96
C PHE A 79 0.16 1.95 4.48
N ILE A 80 -0.32 3.17 4.77
CA ILE A 80 -1.64 3.65 4.30
C ILE A 80 -1.71 3.61 2.76
N GLN A 81 -0.66 4.06 2.06
CA GLN A 81 -0.63 4.03 0.59
C GLN A 81 -0.76 2.60 0.04
N ILE A 82 -0.13 1.62 0.69
CA ILE A 82 -0.24 0.20 0.32
C ILE A 82 -1.62 -0.36 0.69
N PHE A 83 -2.23 0.14 1.77
CA PHE A 83 -3.56 -0.29 2.18
C PHE A 83 -4.63 0.17 1.19
N GLU A 84 -4.58 1.41 0.74
CA GLU A 84 -5.53 1.96 -0.23
C GLU A 84 -5.40 1.33 -1.62
N GLN A 85 -4.20 0.88 -1.98
CA GLN A 85 -3.91 0.25 -3.26
C GLN A 85 -3.24 -1.13 -3.08
N PRO A 86 -4.00 -2.13 -2.60
CA PRO A 86 -3.47 -3.46 -2.41
C PRO A 86 -3.09 -4.04 -3.78
N CYS A 87 -1.83 -4.46 -3.91
CA CYS A 87 -1.29 -5.07 -5.14
C CYS A 87 -1.38 -6.61 -5.15
N ASP A 88 -2.00 -7.18 -4.12
CA ASP A 88 -2.11 -8.59 -3.82
C ASP A 88 -3.34 -8.87 -2.92
N ASN A 89 -3.77 -10.14 -2.86
CA ASN A 89 -4.94 -10.60 -2.10
C ASN A 89 -4.71 -10.61 -0.57
N GLN A 90 -3.80 -9.79 -0.04
CA GLN A 90 -3.42 -9.76 1.38
C GLN A 90 -4.25 -8.78 2.23
N ALA A 91 -5.45 -8.41 1.78
CA ALA A 91 -6.32 -7.45 2.47
C ALA A 91 -6.50 -7.75 3.97
N ASN A 92 -6.73 -9.02 4.32
CA ASN A 92 -6.90 -9.45 5.72
C ASN A 92 -5.66 -9.20 6.58
N PHE A 93 -4.46 -9.40 6.04
CA PHE A 93 -3.21 -9.13 6.76
C PHE A 93 -2.92 -7.64 6.92
N LEU A 94 -3.45 -6.80 6.03
CA LEU A 94 -3.36 -5.35 6.15
C LEU A 94 -4.28 -4.86 7.27
N LEU A 95 -5.46 -5.47 7.46
CA LEU A 95 -6.36 -5.14 8.56
C LEU A 95 -5.72 -5.37 9.94
N PHE A 96 -5.08 -6.53 10.15
CA PHE A 96 -4.37 -6.79 11.42
C PHE A 96 -3.28 -5.77 11.72
N ARG A 97 -2.54 -5.35 10.68
CA ARG A 97 -1.51 -4.30 10.82
C ARG A 97 -2.12 -2.93 11.12
N LEU A 98 -3.26 -2.60 10.52
CA LEU A 98 -3.99 -1.37 10.86
C LEU A 98 -4.38 -1.36 12.35
N CYS A 99 -4.88 -2.48 12.89
CA CYS A 99 -5.18 -2.60 14.31
C CYS A 99 -3.93 -2.37 15.20
N GLN A 100 -2.78 -2.94 14.83
CA GLN A 100 -1.51 -2.72 15.54
C GLN A 100 -1.11 -1.23 15.53
N LEU A 101 -1.28 -0.55 14.38
CA LEU A 101 -0.98 0.87 14.24
C LEU A 101 -1.89 1.73 15.14
N CYS A 102 -3.20 1.51 15.08
CA CYS A 102 -4.17 2.22 15.92
C CYS A 102 -3.85 2.02 17.39
N ARG A 103 -3.50 0.79 17.79
CA ARG A 103 -3.13 0.50 19.16
C ARG A 103 -1.85 1.18 19.60
N TYR A 104 -0.81 1.17 18.77
CA TYR A 104 0.41 1.95 19.05
C TYR A 104 0.08 3.41 19.28
N MET A 105 -0.74 4.01 18.40
CA MET A 105 -1.10 5.42 18.53
C MET A 105 -1.77 5.70 19.87
N ILE A 106 -2.76 4.90 20.26
CA ILE A 106 -3.44 5.04 21.57
C ILE A 106 -2.43 4.94 22.73
N LEU A 107 -1.62 3.89 22.77
CA LEU A 107 -0.67 3.66 23.87
C LEU A 107 0.42 4.74 23.93
N SER A 108 0.88 5.20 22.76
CA SER A 108 1.92 6.22 22.68
C SER A 108 1.47 7.58 23.22
N MET A 109 0.17 7.89 23.20
CA MET A 109 -0.34 9.15 23.76
C MET A 109 -0.06 9.28 25.26
N SER A 110 -0.02 8.16 25.98
CA SER A 110 0.25 8.11 27.42
C SER A 110 1.75 8.05 27.75
N SER A 111 2.64 8.01 26.75
CA SER A 111 4.08 7.95 26.99
C SER A 111 4.64 9.28 27.46
N CYS A 112 5.41 9.27 28.55
CA CYS A 112 6.17 10.45 29.01
C CYS A 112 7.44 10.71 28.19
N ASN A 113 7.84 9.80 27.30
CA ASN A 113 9.01 9.97 26.46
C ASN A 113 8.65 10.71 25.16
N VAL A 114 9.22 11.90 24.95
CA VAL A 114 8.98 12.76 23.78
C VAL A 114 9.22 12.03 22.45
N HIS A 115 10.21 11.15 22.37
CA HIS A 115 10.52 10.42 21.12
C HIS A 115 9.62 9.21 20.87
N LYS A 116 8.88 8.76 21.89
CA LYS A 116 7.97 7.60 21.81
C LYS A 116 6.51 7.99 21.96
N SER A 117 6.24 9.26 22.25
CA SER A 117 4.90 9.81 22.38
C SER A 117 4.42 10.35 21.03
N PHE A 118 3.27 9.89 20.55
CA PHE A 118 2.68 10.46 19.34
C PHE A 118 2.12 11.87 19.58
N ALA A 119 1.73 12.19 20.83
CA ALA A 119 1.33 13.54 21.21
C ALA A 119 2.44 14.57 20.95
N SER A 120 3.71 14.18 21.10
CA SER A 120 4.84 15.10 20.84
C SER A 120 4.91 15.55 19.38
N LEU A 121 4.44 14.73 18.43
CA LEU A 121 4.39 15.09 17.00
C LEU A 121 3.31 16.14 16.74
N LEU A 122 2.19 16.04 17.46
CA LEU A 122 1.10 17.02 17.39
C LEU A 122 1.48 18.34 18.06
N LEU A 123 2.36 18.32 19.05
CA LEU A 123 2.86 19.54 19.69
C LEU A 123 4.06 20.16 18.94
N SER A 124 4.69 19.43 18.02
CA SER A 124 5.84 19.92 17.27
C SER A 124 5.43 20.68 16.01
N LYS A 125 5.86 21.94 15.88
CA LYS A 125 5.62 22.76 14.68
C LYS A 125 6.06 22.09 13.38
N ASN A 126 7.13 21.29 13.43
CA ASN A 126 7.71 20.63 12.25
C ASN A 126 6.91 19.39 11.81
N TYR A 127 6.13 18.78 12.70
CA TYR A 127 5.46 17.51 12.45
C TYR A 127 3.94 17.57 12.58
N LEU A 128 3.38 18.64 13.15
CA LEU A 128 1.94 18.83 13.38
C LEU A 128 1.12 18.56 12.11
N GLN A 129 1.47 19.20 10.98
CA GLN A 129 0.72 19.04 9.74
C GLN A 129 0.79 17.60 9.21
N ALA A 130 1.96 16.97 9.28
CA ALA A 130 2.14 15.60 8.82
C ALA A 130 1.39 14.60 9.71
N ALA A 131 1.43 14.79 11.03
CA ALA A 131 0.72 13.97 12.01
C ALA A 131 -0.80 14.12 11.89
N ASN A 132 -1.31 15.34 11.70
CA ASN A 132 -2.74 15.57 11.48
C ASN A 132 -3.23 14.89 10.20
N ARG A 133 -2.52 15.06 9.08
CA ARG A 133 -2.86 14.38 7.83
C ARG A 133 -2.86 12.86 8.00
N PHE A 134 -1.87 12.34 8.72
CA PHE A 134 -1.77 10.91 9.00
C PHE A 134 -2.96 10.39 9.82
N ILE A 135 -3.35 11.10 10.89
CA ILE A 135 -4.53 10.77 11.69
C ILE A 135 -5.80 10.75 10.82
N ILE A 136 -6.01 11.78 10.00
CA ILE A 136 -7.17 11.86 9.10
C ILE A 136 -7.20 10.65 8.17
N SER A 137 -6.08 10.32 7.54
CA SER A 137 -5.99 9.15 6.65
C SER A 137 -6.32 7.84 7.38
N ILE A 138 -5.88 7.66 8.63
CA ILE A 138 -6.24 6.49 9.43
C ILE A 138 -7.74 6.43 9.68
N TYR A 139 -8.36 7.53 10.08
CA TYR A 139 -9.81 7.57 10.30
C TYR A 139 -10.60 7.27 9.03
N SER A 140 -10.21 7.85 7.90
CA SER A 140 -10.83 7.53 6.60
C SER A 140 -10.71 6.04 6.26
N LEU A 141 -9.55 5.45 6.53
CA LEU A 141 -9.30 4.02 6.32
C LEU A 141 -10.19 3.14 7.20
N ILE A 142 -10.30 3.47 8.49
CA ILE A 142 -11.15 2.76 9.44
C ILE A 142 -12.61 2.79 8.97
N ILE A 143 -13.11 3.96 8.55
CA ILE A 143 -14.48 4.10 8.04
C ILE A 143 -14.69 3.20 6.81
N SER A 144 -13.75 3.23 5.85
CA SER A 144 -13.83 2.39 4.66
C SER A 144 -13.85 0.90 4.99
N VAL A 145 -13.01 0.46 5.94
CA VAL A 145 -12.99 -0.93 6.41
C VAL A 145 -14.32 -1.32 7.04
N ILE A 146 -14.86 -0.51 7.94
CA ILE A 146 -16.14 -0.79 8.62
C ILE A 146 -17.26 -0.95 7.60
N HIS A 147 -17.34 -0.05 6.62
CA HIS A 147 -18.35 -0.11 5.56
C HIS A 147 -18.23 -1.41 4.75
N ASN A 148 -17.01 -1.80 4.37
CA ASN A 148 -16.78 -3.05 3.61
C ASN A 148 -17.13 -4.30 4.41
N LEU A 149 -16.90 -4.29 5.73
CA LEU A 149 -17.30 -5.38 6.62
C LEU A 149 -18.83 -5.48 6.72
N GLN A 150 -19.52 -4.35 6.88
CA GLN A 150 -20.99 -4.31 6.97
C GLN A 150 -21.66 -4.90 5.73
N VAL A 151 -21.24 -4.48 4.54
CA VAL A 151 -21.74 -5.03 3.26
C VAL A 151 -21.54 -6.54 3.19
N SER A 152 -20.35 -7.02 3.59
CA SER A 152 -20.05 -8.46 3.59
C SER A 152 -20.95 -9.26 4.53
N PHE A 153 -21.38 -8.68 5.66
CA PHE A 153 -22.29 -9.32 6.60
C PHE A 153 -23.73 -9.36 6.10
N GLU A 154 -24.19 -8.32 5.40
CA GLU A 154 -25.54 -8.26 4.80
C GLU A 154 -25.67 -9.29 3.66
N ASP A 155 -24.63 -9.47 2.85
CA ASP A 155 -24.61 -10.48 1.78
C ASP A 155 -24.68 -11.92 2.31
N LEU A 156 -24.12 -12.18 3.50
CA LEU A 156 -24.14 -13.49 4.16
C LEU A 156 -25.49 -13.80 4.85
N GLN A 157 -26.30 -12.79 5.17
CA GLN A 157 -27.62 -12.98 5.78
C GLN A 157 -28.73 -13.20 4.74
N ASN A 158 -28.46 -12.94 3.47
CA ASN A 158 -29.39 -13.13 2.35
C ASN A 158 -29.30 -14.52 1.68
N PHE A 159 -28.59 -15.46 2.30
CA PHE A 159 -28.51 -16.89 1.94
C PHE A 159 -29.00 -17.77 3.10
#